data_AF-A0A0A2MHL1-F1
#
_entry.id   AF-A0A0A2MHL1-F1
#
_cell.length_a   1.000
_cell.length_b   1.000
_cell.length_c   1.000
_cell.angle_alpha   90.00
_cell.angle_beta   90.00
_cell.angle_gamma   90.00
#
_symmetry.space_group_name_H-M   'P 1'
#
loop_
_entity.id
_entity.type
_entity.pdbx_description
1 polymer ?
#
loop_
_entity_poly.entity_id
_entity_poly.type
_entity_poly.pdbx_seq_one_letter_code
_entity_poly.pdbx_strand_id
1 'polypeptide(L)'
;NDGDILHYTTAVTSAATDEMPNDNTFVFHQRVVNSYDPNDKTCIQGTTIAQSQVGKYVHYMIRFENTGTFPAQNIVVKDMIDTNKFDINSLVPLKGSHPFVTNITSGNKVEFIFENINLPFDDANNDGYVAFKIKTKPSLVVGNTFSNSASIYFDYNFPIVT
;
A
#
# COMPACT_ATOMS: atom_id res chain seq x y z
N ASN A 1 -21.57 -9.56 -11.44
CA ASN A 1 -20.97 -8.34 -10.88
C ASN A 1 -19.45 -8.39 -10.88
N ASP A 2 -18.82 -9.55 -11.06
CA ASP A 2 -17.38 -9.59 -11.34
C ASP A 2 -17.05 -8.73 -12.57
N GLY A 3 -16.06 -7.86 -12.45
CA GLY A 3 -15.65 -6.92 -13.48
C GLY A 3 -16.35 -5.55 -13.46
N ASP A 4 -17.37 -5.34 -12.63
CA ASP A 4 -18.00 -4.03 -12.48
C ASP A 4 -17.01 -3.01 -11.92
N ILE A 5 -17.17 -1.73 -12.26
CA ILE A 5 -16.37 -0.63 -11.71
C ILE A 5 -17.24 0.23 -10.82
N LEU A 6 -16.90 0.27 -9.53
CA LEU A 6 -17.52 1.17 -8.56
C LEU A 6 -16.73 2.49 -8.55
N HIS A 7 -17.45 3.60 -8.70
CA HIS A 7 -16.87 4.93 -8.76
C HIS A 7 -17.06 5.64 -7.42
N TYR A 8 -15.95 5.97 -6.77
CA TYR A 8 -15.94 6.73 -5.52
C TYR A 8 -15.22 8.06 -5.73
N THR A 9 -15.82 9.13 -5.22
CA THR A 9 -15.19 10.45 -5.18
C THR A 9 -15.25 10.96 -3.75
N THR A 10 -14.10 11.35 -3.22
CA THR A 10 -14.02 12.06 -1.94
C THR A 10 -13.49 13.46 -2.20
N ALA A 11 -14.04 14.45 -1.50
CA ALA A 11 -13.61 15.83 -1.59
C ALA A 11 -13.54 16.43 -0.20
N VAL A 12 -12.52 17.25 0.04
CA VAL A 12 -12.39 18.08 1.24
C VAL A 12 -12.60 19.52 0.83
N THR A 13 -13.42 20.24 1.61
CA THR A 13 -13.66 21.68 1.41
C THR A 13 -13.18 22.42 2.65
N SER A 14 -12.33 23.43 2.44
CA SER A 14 -11.87 24.33 3.50
C SER A 14 -12.16 25.78 3.12
N ALA A 15 -12.52 26.60 4.11
CA ALA A 15 -12.65 28.06 3.94
C ALA A 15 -11.30 28.79 4.06
N ALA A 16 -10.26 28.10 4.53
CA ALA A 16 -8.90 28.65 4.63
C ALA A 16 -8.15 28.50 3.30
N THR A 17 -7.13 29.34 3.09
CA THR A 17 -6.19 29.20 1.98
C THR A 17 -5.43 27.88 2.12
N ASP A 18 -5.52 27.05 1.09
CA ASP A 18 -4.84 25.75 0.99
C ASP A 18 -3.61 25.87 0.09
N GLU A 19 -2.51 25.26 0.51
CA GLU A 19 -1.24 25.23 -0.23
C GLU A 19 -1.30 24.27 -1.44
N MET A 20 -2.14 23.23 -1.39
CA MET A 20 -2.27 22.24 -2.46
C MET A 20 -3.72 22.02 -2.93
N PRO A 21 -4.44 23.05 -3.45
CA PRO A 21 -5.87 22.92 -3.79
C PRO A 21 -6.25 21.77 -4.75
N ASN A 22 -5.29 21.34 -5.57
CA ASN A 22 -5.46 20.29 -6.57
C ASN A 22 -5.50 18.87 -5.98
N ASP A 23 -5.15 18.66 -4.71
CA ASP A 23 -5.22 17.34 -4.06
C ASP A 23 -6.43 17.18 -3.11
N ASN A 24 -7.30 18.20 -3.04
CA ASN A 24 -8.53 18.18 -2.26
C ASN A 24 -9.59 17.21 -2.76
N THR A 25 -9.44 16.66 -3.97
CA THR A 25 -10.37 15.68 -4.55
C THR A 25 -9.62 14.42 -4.92
N PHE A 26 -10.14 13.27 -4.48
CA PHE A 26 -9.62 11.96 -4.86
C PHE A 26 -10.73 11.14 -5.52
N VAL A 27 -10.40 10.54 -6.67
CA VAL A 27 -11.29 9.64 -7.41
C VAL A 27 -10.71 8.24 -7.38
N PHE A 28 -11.50 7.28 -6.93
CA PHE A 28 -11.14 5.86 -6.88
C PHE A 28 -12.11 5.04 -7.72
N HIS A 29 -11.54 4.25 -8.63
CA HIS A 29 -12.28 3.29 -9.44
C HIS A 29 -11.97 1.88 -8.94
N GLN A 30 -12.90 1.32 -8.16
CA GLN A 30 -12.75 -0.03 -7.63
C GLN A 30 -13.31 -1.03 -8.62
N ARG A 31 -12.44 -1.89 -9.17
CA ARG A 31 -12.91 -3.06 -9.90
C ARG A 31 -13.42 -4.10 -8.91
N VAL A 32 -14.67 -4.51 -9.08
CA VAL A 32 -15.23 -5.67 -8.39
C VAL A 32 -14.53 -6.90 -8.93
N VAL A 33 -13.90 -7.65 -8.05
CA VAL A 33 -13.20 -8.89 -8.37
C VAL A 33 -13.76 -10.00 -7.49
N ASN A 34 -13.77 -11.22 -8.03
CA ASN A 34 -14.02 -12.45 -7.26
C ASN A 34 -12.84 -12.78 -6.33
N SER A 35 -12.77 -14.02 -5.81
CA SER A 35 -11.71 -14.50 -4.90
C SER A 35 -10.33 -14.01 -5.36
N TYR A 36 -9.73 -13.18 -4.52
CA TYR A 36 -8.45 -12.52 -4.74
C TYR A 36 -7.49 -12.96 -3.63
N ASP A 37 -6.18 -12.86 -3.87
CA ASP A 37 -5.19 -13.12 -2.82
C ASP A 37 -5.40 -12.09 -1.70
N PRO A 38 -5.77 -12.50 -0.48
CA PRO A 38 -5.98 -11.58 0.63
C PRO A 38 -4.69 -10.87 1.07
N ASN A 39 -3.53 -11.43 0.69
CA ASN A 39 -2.21 -10.86 0.89
C ASN A 39 -1.71 -10.23 -0.42
N ASP A 40 -2.08 -8.98 -0.70
CA ASP A 40 -1.73 -8.33 -1.95
C ASP A 40 -1.18 -6.92 -1.80
N LYS A 41 -0.57 -6.44 -2.88
CA LYS A 41 -0.25 -5.03 -3.09
C LYS A 41 -1.01 -4.53 -4.30
N THR A 42 -1.74 -3.43 -4.17
CA THR A 42 -2.55 -2.83 -5.24
C THR A 42 -2.20 -1.37 -5.45
N CYS A 43 -2.01 -0.97 -6.71
CA CYS A 43 -1.92 0.43 -7.13
C CYS A 43 -3.33 1.00 -7.30
N ILE A 44 -3.68 2.04 -6.55
CA ILE A 44 -5.04 2.60 -6.52
C ILE A 44 -5.43 3.31 -7.81
N GLN A 45 -4.44 3.80 -8.57
CA GLN A 45 -4.63 4.39 -9.89
C GLN A 45 -4.93 3.34 -10.97
N GLY A 46 -4.89 2.05 -10.62
CA GLY A 46 -5.10 0.93 -11.54
C GLY A 46 -3.80 0.36 -12.08
N THR A 47 -3.92 -0.45 -13.13
CA THR A 47 -2.80 -1.17 -13.77
C THR A 47 -1.91 -0.27 -14.63
N THR A 48 -2.38 0.93 -14.97
CA THR A 48 -1.65 1.92 -15.76
C THR A 48 -1.93 3.32 -15.23
N ILE A 49 -0.96 4.22 -15.38
CA ILE A 49 -1.14 5.65 -15.12
C ILE A 49 -1.03 6.46 -16.42
N ALA A 50 -1.72 7.59 -16.49
CA ALA A 50 -1.59 8.49 -17.63
C ALA A 50 -0.22 9.17 -17.63
N GLN A 51 0.30 9.56 -18.81
CA GLN A 51 1.56 10.30 -18.91
C GLN A 51 1.52 11.62 -18.11
N SER A 52 0.36 12.26 -18.01
CA SER A 52 0.15 13.46 -17.19
C SER A 52 0.25 13.21 -15.67
N GLN A 53 0.33 11.95 -15.24
CA GLN A 53 0.53 11.54 -13.85
C GLN A 53 1.99 11.14 -13.55
N VAL A 54 2.85 11.07 -14.56
CA VAL A 54 4.30 10.89 -14.36
C VAL A 54 4.87 12.07 -13.59
N GLY A 55 5.74 11.80 -12.61
CA GLY A 55 6.26 12.80 -11.68
C GLY A 55 5.33 13.10 -10.49
N LYS A 56 4.10 12.58 -10.51
CA LYS A 56 3.11 12.78 -9.44
C LYS A 56 3.05 11.57 -8.51
N TYR A 57 2.32 11.75 -7.42
CA TYR A 57 2.01 10.69 -6.46
C TYR A 57 1.15 9.60 -7.09
N VAL A 58 1.53 8.36 -6.82
CA VAL A 58 0.68 7.19 -6.92
C VAL A 58 0.48 6.61 -5.52
N HIS A 59 -0.72 6.11 -5.27
CA HIS A 59 -1.12 5.49 -4.01
C HIS A 59 -1.09 3.98 -4.15
N TYR A 60 -0.61 3.33 -3.09
CA TYR A 60 -0.59 1.89 -2.93
C TYR A 60 -1.31 1.50 -1.64
N MET A 61 -1.95 0.34 -1.69
CA MET A 61 -2.48 -0.35 -0.53
C MET A 61 -1.91 -1.77 -0.53
N ILE A 62 -1.37 -2.19 0.61
CA ILE A 62 -0.99 -3.57 0.87
C ILE A 62 -1.96 -4.13 1.89
N ARG A 63 -2.62 -5.25 1.59
CA ARG A 63 -3.48 -5.99 2.52
C ARG A 63 -2.77 -7.24 2.97
N PHE A 64 -3.12 -7.71 4.16
CA PHE A 64 -2.60 -8.93 4.74
C PHE A 64 -3.69 -9.61 5.54
N GLU A 65 -3.69 -10.95 5.53
CA GLU A 65 -4.62 -11.78 6.29
C GLU A 65 -3.84 -12.84 7.06
N ASN A 66 -4.12 -12.97 8.35
CA ASN A 66 -3.59 -14.05 9.16
C ASN A 66 -4.39 -15.34 8.93
N THR A 67 -3.89 -16.18 8.04
CA THR A 67 -4.43 -17.53 7.78
C THR A 67 -3.81 -18.61 8.68
N GLY A 68 -3.12 -18.21 9.75
CA GLY A 68 -2.50 -19.11 10.72
C GLY A 68 -3.53 -19.77 11.66
N THR A 69 -3.04 -20.42 12.70
CA THR A 69 -3.89 -21.05 13.74
C THR A 69 -3.76 -20.37 15.11
N PHE A 70 -3.14 -19.19 15.14
CA PHE A 70 -2.89 -18.42 16.37
C PHE A 70 -2.82 -16.92 16.06
N PRO A 71 -3.15 -16.01 17.01
CA PRO A 71 -3.05 -14.58 16.77
C PRO A 71 -1.62 -14.15 16.48
N ALA A 72 -1.42 -13.36 15.42
CA ALA A 72 -0.14 -12.81 15.06
C ALA A 72 0.16 -11.55 15.89
N GLN A 73 1.20 -11.58 16.71
CA GLN A 73 1.54 -10.44 17.57
C GLN A 73 2.16 -9.31 16.75
N ASN A 74 3.06 -9.65 15.83
CA ASN A 74 3.82 -8.71 15.03
C ASN A 74 3.72 -9.02 13.54
N ILE A 75 3.57 -7.98 12.73
CA ILE A 75 3.54 -8.09 11.27
C ILE A 75 4.54 -7.10 10.68
N VAL A 76 5.36 -7.58 9.75
CA VAL A 76 6.25 -6.73 8.96
C VAL A 76 5.86 -6.84 7.49
N VAL A 77 5.45 -5.71 6.91
CA VAL A 77 5.25 -5.58 5.47
C VAL A 77 6.50 -4.96 4.87
N LYS A 78 7.21 -5.72 4.03
CA LYS A 78 8.45 -5.31 3.38
C LYS A 78 8.23 -5.08 1.89
N ASP A 79 8.69 -3.95 1.38
CA ASP A 79 8.57 -3.56 -0.01
C ASP A 79 9.94 -3.10 -0.54
N MET A 80 10.36 -3.68 -1.67
CA MET A 80 11.60 -3.30 -2.35
C MET A 80 11.26 -2.33 -3.47
N ILE A 81 11.45 -1.04 -3.22
CA ILE A 81 11.09 0.02 -4.16
C ILE A 81 12.10 0.08 -5.30
N ASP A 82 11.61 0.08 -6.54
CA ASP A 82 12.44 0.35 -7.72
C ASP A 82 12.76 1.85 -7.80
N THR A 83 13.95 2.22 -7.34
CA THR A 83 14.41 3.61 -7.33
C THR A 83 14.72 4.14 -8.73
N ASN A 84 14.69 3.33 -9.80
CA ASN A 84 14.71 3.85 -11.17
C ASN A 84 13.34 4.38 -11.60
N LYS A 85 12.27 3.95 -10.92
CA LYS A 85 10.89 4.29 -11.26
C LYS A 85 10.25 5.24 -10.26
N PHE A 86 10.68 5.19 -9.00
CA PHE A 86 10.13 5.98 -7.92
C PHE A 86 11.18 6.84 -7.22
N ASP A 87 10.73 7.97 -6.67
CA ASP A 87 11.53 8.77 -5.75
C ASP A 87 11.25 8.33 -4.31
N ILE A 88 12.17 7.57 -3.72
CA ILE A 88 12.01 7.00 -2.37
C ILE A 88 11.84 8.07 -1.29
N ASN A 89 12.45 9.24 -1.45
CA ASN A 89 12.37 10.33 -0.46
C ASN A 89 10.99 10.99 -0.44
N SER A 90 10.16 10.71 -1.45
CA SER A 90 8.78 11.16 -1.51
C SER A 90 7.79 10.16 -0.89
N LEU A 91 8.25 9.02 -0.37
CA LEU A 91 7.34 8.05 0.24
C LEU A 91 6.69 8.64 1.49
N VAL A 92 5.37 8.64 1.50
CA VAL A 92 4.55 9.11 2.63
C VAL A 92 3.61 7.98 3.05
N PRO A 93 3.79 7.40 4.25
CA PRO A 93 2.81 6.51 4.84
C PRO A 93 1.52 7.29 5.14
N LEU A 94 0.36 6.70 4.85
CA LEU A 94 -0.93 7.39 5.00
C LEU A 94 -1.73 6.83 6.16
N LYS A 95 -2.08 5.55 6.10
CA LYS A 95 -2.93 4.91 7.11
C LYS A 95 -2.67 3.42 7.13
N GLY A 96 -2.81 2.81 8.30
CA GLY A 96 -2.88 1.36 8.45
C GLY A 96 -4.12 0.99 9.26
N SER A 97 -4.52 -0.28 9.12
CA SER A 97 -5.51 -0.94 9.97
C SER A 97 -5.17 -0.84 11.47
N HIS A 98 -3.89 -0.84 11.79
CA HIS A 98 -3.33 -0.77 13.13
C HIS A 98 -2.20 0.29 13.18
N PRO A 99 -1.74 0.72 14.37
CA PRO A 99 -0.55 1.55 14.49
C PRO A 99 0.68 0.85 13.94
N PHE A 100 1.57 1.59 13.28
CA PHE A 100 2.79 1.05 12.70
C PHE A 100 3.91 2.10 12.66
N VAL A 101 5.14 1.61 12.56
CA VAL A 101 6.33 2.40 12.27
C VAL A 101 6.77 2.12 10.84
N THR A 102 7.28 3.15 10.15
CA THR A 102 7.88 2.98 8.81
C THR A 102 9.39 3.14 8.92
N ASN A 103 10.12 2.12 8.48
CA ASN A 103 11.58 2.16 8.36
C ASN A 103 11.97 2.08 6.88
N ILE A 104 12.87 2.96 6.46
CA ILE A 104 13.50 2.91 5.14
C ILE A 104 14.98 2.64 5.35
N THR A 105 15.45 1.49 4.90
CA THR A 105 16.85 1.06 5.04
C THR A 105 17.41 0.63 3.69
N SER A 106 18.73 0.50 3.60
CA SER A 106 19.43 0.10 2.37
C SER A 106 19.10 0.94 1.12
N GLY A 107 18.59 2.17 1.32
CA GLY A 107 18.23 3.13 0.26
C GLY A 107 16.92 2.85 -0.48
N ASN A 108 16.38 1.62 -0.44
CA ASN A 108 15.15 1.28 -1.18
C ASN A 108 14.28 0.20 -0.53
N LYS A 109 14.67 -0.31 0.65
CA LYS A 109 13.88 -1.29 1.40
C LYS A 109 12.98 -0.53 2.37
N VAL A 110 11.67 -0.62 2.15
CA VAL A 110 10.64 -0.03 3.02
C VAL A 110 10.05 -1.14 3.87
N GLU A 111 9.95 -0.91 5.18
CA GLU A 111 9.37 -1.83 6.14
C GLU A 111 8.30 -1.07 6.93
N PHE A 112 7.04 -1.55 6.84
CA PHE A 112 5.95 -1.14 7.72
C PHE A 112 5.82 -2.18 8.82
N ILE A 113 6.09 -1.76 10.06
CA ILE A 113 6.23 -2.64 11.21
C ILE A 113 5.06 -2.40 12.15
N PHE A 114 4.23 -3.42 12.30
CA PHE A 114 3.08 -3.48 13.19
C PHE A 114 3.45 -4.32 14.41
N GLU A 115 3.57 -3.69 15.58
CA GLU A 115 3.96 -4.36 16.82
C GLU A 115 2.78 -4.51 17.77
N ASN A 116 2.69 -5.66 18.44
CA ASN A 116 1.68 -5.97 19.46
C ASN A 116 0.23 -5.74 19.00
N ILE A 117 -0.07 -6.01 17.73
CA ILE A 117 -1.44 -5.84 17.20
C ILE A 117 -2.35 -7.01 17.54
N ASN A 118 -1.77 -8.18 17.87
CA ASN A 118 -2.50 -9.41 18.20
C ASN A 118 -3.58 -9.73 17.15
N LEU A 119 -3.22 -9.68 15.87
CA LEU A 119 -4.14 -9.90 14.76
C LEU A 119 -4.75 -11.30 14.88
N PRO A 120 -6.08 -11.42 15.04
CA PRO A 120 -6.74 -12.71 15.19
C PRO A 120 -6.51 -13.64 13.98
N PHE A 121 -6.90 -14.89 14.14
CA PHE A 121 -6.87 -15.91 13.06
C PHE A 121 -8.29 -16.41 12.73
N ASP A 122 -9.32 -15.72 13.24
CA ASP A 122 -10.71 -16.01 12.91
C ASP A 122 -11.10 -15.38 11.58
N ASP A 123 -12.03 -16.03 10.87
CA ASP A 123 -12.48 -15.66 9.52
C ASP A 123 -13.07 -14.24 9.40
N ALA A 124 -13.36 -13.55 10.51
CA ALA A 124 -14.05 -12.26 10.48
C ALA A 124 -13.12 -11.07 10.76
N ASN A 125 -12.00 -11.26 11.46
CA ASN A 125 -11.18 -10.17 11.99
C ASN A 125 -9.67 -10.37 11.77
N ASN A 126 -9.28 -11.35 10.95
CA ASN A 126 -7.88 -11.70 10.67
C ASN A 126 -7.22 -10.82 9.59
N ASP A 127 -7.90 -9.77 9.10
CA ASP A 127 -7.43 -8.88 8.06
C ASP A 127 -6.74 -7.61 8.59
N GLY A 128 -5.79 -7.11 7.81
CA GLY A 128 -5.22 -5.78 7.98
C GLY A 128 -4.70 -5.18 6.68
N TYR A 129 -4.30 -3.92 6.76
CA TYR A 129 -3.75 -3.18 5.61
C TYR A 129 -2.78 -2.07 6.03
N VAL A 130 -1.96 -1.63 5.07
CA VAL A 130 -1.21 -0.37 5.05
C VAL A 130 -1.38 0.34 3.72
N ALA A 131 -1.60 1.64 3.76
CA ALA A 131 -1.70 2.53 2.61
C ALA A 131 -0.60 3.59 2.67
N PHE A 132 0.03 3.85 1.52
CA PHE A 132 1.07 4.85 1.36
C PHE A 132 1.01 5.48 -0.03
N LYS A 133 1.68 6.62 -0.22
CA LYS A 133 1.88 7.22 -1.53
C LYS A 133 3.35 7.48 -1.81
N ILE A 134 3.74 7.43 -3.08
CA ILE A 134 5.10 7.70 -3.53
C ILE A 134 5.07 8.35 -4.92
N LYS A 135 5.98 9.29 -5.20
CA LYS A 135 6.09 9.90 -6.53
C LYS A 135 6.79 8.98 -7.51
N THR A 136 6.24 8.91 -8.71
CA THR A 136 6.96 8.38 -9.86
C THR A 136 8.07 9.34 -10.30
N LYS A 137 9.14 8.82 -10.90
CA LYS A 137 10.20 9.67 -11.45
C LYS A 137 9.74 10.38 -12.73
N PRO A 138 10.10 11.65 -12.95
CA PRO A 138 9.78 12.37 -14.19
C PRO A 138 10.39 11.74 -15.46
N SER A 139 11.41 10.88 -15.30
CA SER A 139 12.08 10.17 -16.39
C SER A 139 11.29 8.98 -16.95
N LEU A 140 10.13 8.66 -16.39
CA LEU A 140 9.29 7.60 -16.94
C LEU A 140 8.70 8.01 -18.29
N VAL A 141 8.79 7.08 -19.25
CA VAL A 141 8.21 7.23 -20.58
C VAL A 141 7.14 6.17 -20.84
N VAL A 142 6.30 6.39 -21.85
CA VAL A 142 5.27 5.43 -22.26
C VAL A 142 5.90 4.05 -22.51
N GLY A 143 5.23 2.99 -22.04
CA GLY A 143 5.71 1.62 -22.14
C GLY A 143 6.60 1.16 -20.97
N ASN A 144 7.01 2.07 -20.08
CA ASN A 144 7.64 1.65 -18.82
C ASN A 144 6.62 0.96 -17.92
N THR A 145 7.04 -0.15 -17.32
CA THR A 145 6.32 -0.86 -16.26
C THR A 145 7.09 -0.73 -14.95
N PHE A 146 6.39 -0.90 -13.84
CA PHE A 146 6.99 -0.98 -12.51
C PHE A 146 6.30 -2.08 -11.72
N SER A 147 7.12 -2.85 -11.00
CA SER A 147 6.66 -4.03 -10.27
C SER A 147 5.89 -3.65 -9.02
N ASN A 148 4.92 -4.50 -8.67
CA ASN A 148 4.03 -4.29 -7.54
C ASN A 148 4.05 -5.49 -6.60
N SER A 149 5.22 -5.78 -6.01
CA SER A 149 5.40 -6.87 -5.05
C SER A 149 5.67 -6.30 -3.66
N ALA A 150 5.21 -7.01 -2.63
CA ALA A 150 5.63 -6.85 -1.24
C ALA A 150 5.72 -8.25 -0.60
N SER A 151 6.48 -8.35 0.49
CA SER A 151 6.58 -9.56 1.31
C SER A 151 6.00 -9.25 2.69
N ILE A 152 5.12 -10.12 3.17
CA ILE A 152 4.46 -9.97 4.48
C ILE A 152 4.99 -11.07 5.39
N TYR A 153 5.42 -10.69 6.59
CA TYR A 153 5.99 -11.61 7.59
C TYR A 153 5.18 -11.53 8.87
N PHE A 154 4.75 -12.68 9.36
CA PHE A 154 4.03 -12.84 10.63
C PHE A 154 4.96 -13.44 11.68
N ASP A 155 5.06 -12.80 12.85
CA ASP A 155 5.76 -13.25 14.06
C ASP A 155 7.23 -13.70 13.94
N TYR A 156 7.90 -13.49 12.81
CA TYR A 156 9.35 -13.70 12.59
C TYR A 156 9.92 -14.89 13.39
N ASN A 157 9.41 -16.10 13.16
CA ASN A 157 10.01 -17.28 13.80
C ASN A 157 11.38 -17.57 13.16
N PHE A 158 12.45 -17.22 13.88
CA PHE A 158 13.77 -17.77 13.61
C PHE A 158 13.77 -19.27 13.96
N PRO A 159 14.59 -20.09 13.27
CA PRO A 159 14.58 -21.53 13.45
C PRO A 159 14.88 -21.93 14.90
N ILE A 160 14.05 -22.81 15.45
CA ILE A 160 14.38 -23.54 16.67
C ILE A 160 15.41 -24.61 16.26
N VAL A 161 16.69 -24.34 16.53
CA VAL A 161 17.73 -25.38 16.44
C VAL A 161 17.46 -26.34 17.60
N THR A 162 17.22 -27.60 17.27
CA THR A 162 17.04 -28.69 18.25
C THR A 162 18.31 -29.51 18.36
#